data_AF-A0A6N7PJ25-F1
#
_entry.id   AF-A0A6N7PJ25-F1
#
_cell.length_a   1.000
_cell.length_b   1.000
_cell.length_c   1.000
_cell.angle_alpha   90.00
_cell.angle_beta   90.00
_cell.angle_gamma   90.00
#
_symmetry.space_group_name_H-M   'P 1'
#
loop_
_entity.id
_entity.type
_entity.pdbx_description
1 polymer ?
#
loop_
_entity_poly.entity_id
_entity_poly.type
_entity_poly.pdbx_seq_one_letter_code
_entity_poly.pdbx_strand_id
1 'polypeptide(L)'
;MAHVERTPYAGELEISATDAKDILFDLPDHATKALKHEKDGVDEAEAELAVALPKYAGVLGIAPEMMQRIEDSTKKITLLRSKRGRVRKLEEVLRESELLHEDEREALLSIIAETVKKTSARLDPSVKAAFEKTLKYVSQTADKAAATRRKRKAAESGRVG
;
A
#
# COMPACT_ATOMS: atom_id res chain seq x y z
N MET A 1 11.34 -3.28 -22.06
CA MET A 1 10.18 -3.57 -21.20
C MET A 1 10.48 -4.83 -20.43
N ALA A 2 10.25 -4.84 -19.13
CA ALA A 2 10.21 -6.10 -18.40
C ALA A 2 8.93 -6.83 -18.85
N HIS A 3 9.04 -8.06 -19.34
CA HIS A 3 7.85 -8.86 -19.57
C HIS A 3 7.35 -9.32 -18.21
N VAL A 4 6.26 -8.71 -17.74
CA VAL A 4 5.52 -9.19 -16.58
C VAL A 4 4.40 -10.09 -17.11
N GLU A 5 4.37 -11.34 -16.68
CA GLU A 5 3.28 -12.26 -16.99
C GLU A 5 1.99 -11.73 -16.34
N ARG A 6 0.90 -11.72 -17.10
CA ARG A 6 -0.37 -11.12 -16.68
C ARG A 6 -1.38 -12.21 -16.43
N THR A 7 -1.73 -12.41 -15.17
CA THR A 7 -2.84 -13.27 -14.78
C THR A 7 -4.02 -12.39 -14.39
N PRO A 8 -5.19 -12.52 -15.04
CA PRO A 8 -6.38 -11.80 -14.63
C PRO A 8 -6.69 -12.07 -13.16
N TYR A 9 -7.01 -11.02 -12.41
CA TYR A 9 -7.40 -11.17 -11.02
C TYR A 9 -8.73 -11.94 -10.95
N ALA A 10 -8.68 -13.13 -10.36
CA ALA A 10 -9.84 -14.00 -10.16
C ALA A 10 -10.41 -13.95 -8.74
N GLY A 11 -9.91 -13.02 -7.92
CA GLY A 11 -10.39 -12.82 -6.56
C GLY A 11 -11.61 -11.91 -6.50
N GLU A 12 -11.93 -11.46 -5.30
CA GLU A 12 -13.14 -10.70 -5.04
C GLU A 12 -13.04 -9.24 -5.48
N LEU A 13 -14.04 -8.80 -6.26
CA LEU A 13 -14.11 -7.43 -6.80
C LEU A 13 -14.99 -6.49 -5.97
N GLU A 14 -15.80 -7.05 -5.08
CA GLU A 14 -16.70 -6.28 -4.22
C GLU A 14 -16.50 -6.68 -2.77
N ILE A 15 -16.12 -5.73 -1.92
CA ILE A 15 -15.92 -5.97 -0.50
C ILE A 15 -16.86 -5.06 0.28
N SER A 16 -17.80 -5.69 0.97
CA SER A 16 -18.77 -5.00 1.82
C SER A 16 -18.43 -5.15 3.31
N ALA A 17 -18.56 -4.05 4.05
CA ALA A 17 -18.45 -4.00 5.51
C ALA A 17 -19.81 -3.70 6.19
N THR A 18 -20.92 -3.89 5.47
CA THR A 18 -22.28 -3.63 5.99
C THR A 18 -22.60 -4.43 7.25
N ASP A 19 -22.07 -5.65 7.35
CA ASP A 19 -22.18 -6.52 8.53
C ASP A 19 -21.39 -6.02 9.75
N ALA A 20 -20.44 -5.11 9.54
CA ALA A 20 -19.67 -4.45 10.59
C ALA A 20 -20.12 -3.00 10.86
N LYS A 21 -21.21 -2.53 10.23
CA LYS A 21 -21.63 -1.10 10.28
C LYS A 21 -21.70 -0.52 11.70
N ASP A 22 -22.17 -1.30 12.67
CA ASP A 22 -22.40 -0.85 14.05
C ASP A 22 -21.12 -0.86 14.91
N ILE A 23 -19.99 -1.32 14.35
CA ILE A 23 -18.69 -1.43 15.01
C ILE A 23 -17.56 -0.72 14.24
N LEU A 24 -17.89 0.01 13.18
CA LEU A 24 -16.96 0.82 12.40
C LEU A 24 -16.97 2.26 12.91
N PHE A 25 -15.77 2.79 13.16
CA PHE A 25 -15.59 4.14 13.65
C PHE A 25 -14.46 4.82 12.88
N ASP A 26 -14.71 6.05 12.43
CA ASP A 26 -13.69 6.95 11.93
C ASP A 26 -13.13 7.74 13.11
N LEU A 27 -11.90 7.41 13.51
CA LEU A 27 -11.28 8.01 14.68
C LEU A 27 -10.52 9.28 14.27
N PRO A 28 -10.56 10.35 15.08
CA PRO A 28 -9.78 11.56 14.80
C PRO A 28 -8.28 11.27 14.65
N ASP A 29 -7.60 12.16 13.94
CA ASP A 29 -6.15 12.08 13.76
C ASP A 29 -5.43 11.84 15.08
N HIS A 30 -4.50 10.89 15.08
CA HIS A 30 -3.70 10.47 16.22
C HIS A 30 -4.44 9.83 17.40
N ALA A 31 -5.77 9.67 17.37
CA ALA A 31 -6.53 9.01 18.45
C ALA A 31 -6.08 7.57 18.70
N THR A 32 -5.55 6.90 17.67
CA THR A 32 -5.03 5.52 17.76
C THR A 32 -3.83 5.38 18.69
N LYS A 33 -3.05 6.44 18.96
CA LYS A 33 -1.85 6.38 19.81
C LYS A 33 -2.13 6.03 21.25
N ALA A 34 -3.33 6.37 21.75
CA ALA A 34 -3.74 6.09 23.12
C ALA A 34 -4.41 4.71 23.27
N LEU A 35 -4.72 4.03 22.17
CA LEU A 35 -5.40 2.73 22.20
C LEU A 35 -4.42 1.62 22.58
N LYS A 36 -4.89 0.69 23.39
CA LYS A 36 -4.13 -0.52 23.70
C LYS A 36 -4.24 -1.48 22.53
N HIS A 37 -3.14 -2.16 22.25
CA HIS A 37 -3.08 -3.21 21.24
C HIS A 37 -3.00 -4.58 21.91
N GLU A 38 -3.42 -5.57 21.16
CA GLU A 38 -3.16 -6.97 21.45
C GLU A 38 -1.66 -7.18 21.68
N LYS A 39 -1.35 -8.07 22.63
CA LYS A 39 0.01 -8.50 22.94
C LYS A 39 0.14 -9.97 22.61
N ASP A 40 1.37 -10.40 22.40
CA ASP A 40 1.69 -11.82 22.30
C ASP A 40 1.17 -12.56 23.55
N GLY A 41 0.53 -13.71 23.33
CA GLY A 41 -0.06 -14.52 24.40
C GLY A 41 -1.56 -14.28 24.66
N VAL A 42 -2.27 -13.50 23.83
CA VAL A 42 -3.69 -13.19 24.07
C VAL A 42 -4.58 -14.43 23.97
N ASP A 43 -4.30 -15.34 23.04
CA ASP A 43 -5.13 -16.52 22.80
C ASP A 43 -5.03 -17.49 23.98
N GLU A 44 -3.82 -17.67 24.51
CA GLU A 44 -3.56 -18.46 25.71
C GLU A 44 -4.23 -17.84 26.94
N ALA A 45 -4.17 -16.51 27.07
CA ALA A 45 -4.84 -15.79 28.15
C ALA A 45 -6.37 -15.92 28.07
N GLU A 46 -6.96 -15.78 26.88
CA GLU A 46 -8.41 -15.97 26.68
C GLU A 46 -8.84 -17.41 27.00
N ALA A 47 -8.06 -18.41 26.58
CA ALA A 47 -8.30 -19.81 26.89
C ALA A 47 -8.22 -20.10 28.40
N GLU A 48 -7.23 -19.53 29.10
CA GLU A 48 -7.12 -19.62 30.55
C GLU A 48 -8.35 -19.01 31.24
N LEU A 49 -8.72 -17.78 30.84
CA LEU A 49 -9.86 -17.06 31.40
C LEU A 49 -11.17 -17.84 31.21
N ALA A 50 -11.39 -18.46 30.05
CA ALA A 50 -12.57 -19.29 29.78
C ALA A 50 -12.72 -20.46 30.76
N VAL A 51 -11.62 -21.02 31.26
CA VAL A 51 -11.63 -22.14 32.22
C VAL A 51 -11.64 -21.65 33.68
N ALA A 52 -10.92 -20.56 33.97
CA ALA A 52 -10.70 -20.07 35.34
C ALA A 52 -11.84 -19.18 35.84
N LEU A 53 -12.38 -18.28 35.02
CA LEU A 53 -13.42 -17.34 35.47
C LEU A 53 -14.67 -18.03 36.03
N PRO A 54 -15.23 -19.08 35.40
CA PRO A 54 -16.41 -19.77 35.95
C PRO A 54 -16.19 -20.32 37.36
N LYS A 55 -14.94 -20.63 37.74
CA LYS A 55 -14.58 -21.19 39.05
C LYS A 55 -14.29 -20.11 40.09
N TYR A 56 -13.67 -19.00 39.68
CA TYR A 56 -13.11 -18.01 40.60
C TYR A 56 -13.76 -16.62 40.54
N ALA A 57 -14.69 -16.35 39.61
CA ALA A 57 -15.28 -15.03 39.43
C ALA A 57 -15.91 -14.48 40.73
N GLY A 58 -16.62 -15.31 41.49
CA GLY A 58 -17.21 -14.90 42.78
C GLY A 58 -16.17 -14.52 43.83
N VAL A 59 -15.03 -15.22 43.87
CA VAL A 59 -13.92 -14.92 44.79
C VAL A 59 -13.19 -13.63 44.38
N LEU A 60 -13.05 -13.40 43.07
CA LEU A 60 -12.39 -12.23 42.51
C LEU A 60 -13.29 -10.99 42.45
N GLY A 61 -14.58 -11.11 42.80
CA GLY A 61 -15.55 -10.02 42.66
C GLY A 61 -15.78 -9.59 41.21
N ILE A 62 -15.53 -10.49 40.25
CA ILE A 62 -15.69 -10.20 38.82
C ILE A 62 -17.13 -10.47 38.42
N ALA A 63 -17.73 -9.51 37.71
CA ALA A 63 -19.07 -9.65 37.16
C ALA A 63 -19.11 -10.79 36.11
N PRO A 64 -20.10 -11.70 36.16
CA PRO A 64 -20.20 -12.85 35.25
C PRO A 64 -20.19 -12.47 33.76
N GLU A 65 -20.64 -11.26 33.43
CA GLU A 65 -20.76 -10.75 32.06
C GLU A 65 -19.41 -10.37 31.45
N MET A 66 -18.32 -10.31 32.23
CA MET A 66 -17.01 -9.90 31.73
C MET A 66 -16.45 -10.87 30.69
N MET A 67 -16.67 -12.18 30.87
CA MET A 67 -16.27 -13.16 29.84
C MET A 67 -17.03 -12.93 28.53
N GLN A 68 -18.35 -12.71 28.60
CA GLN A 68 -19.14 -12.44 27.41
C GLN A 68 -18.65 -11.19 26.67
N ARG A 69 -18.27 -10.13 27.41
CA ARG A 69 -17.73 -8.90 26.81
C ARG A 69 -16.39 -9.10 26.12
N ILE A 70 -15.52 -9.96 26.67
CA ILE A 70 -14.26 -10.34 26.04
C ILE A 70 -14.56 -11.07 24.73
N GLU A 71 -15.36 -12.14 24.79
CA GLU A 71 -15.74 -12.91 23.60
C GLU A 71 -16.38 -12.05 22.50
N ASP A 72 -17.29 -11.15 22.87
CA ASP A 72 -17.94 -10.24 21.93
C ASP A 72 -16.93 -9.29 21.28
N SER A 73 -15.96 -8.81 22.05
CA SER A 73 -14.88 -7.96 21.54
C SER A 73 -13.97 -8.73 20.60
N THR A 74 -13.60 -9.97 20.94
CA THR A 74 -12.78 -10.85 20.10
C THR A 74 -13.47 -11.20 18.78
N LYS A 75 -14.79 -11.46 18.80
CA LYS A 75 -15.61 -11.65 17.59
C LYS A 75 -15.61 -10.41 16.70
N LYS A 76 -15.80 -9.22 17.28
CA LYS A 76 -15.74 -7.94 16.55
C LYS A 76 -14.38 -7.71 15.92
N ILE A 77 -13.29 -7.92 16.66
CA ILE A 77 -11.92 -7.79 16.17
C ILE A 77 -11.66 -8.75 15.01
N THR A 78 -12.10 -10.01 15.14
CA THR A 78 -11.95 -11.04 14.11
C THR A 78 -12.68 -10.65 12.82
N LEU A 79 -13.91 -10.17 12.93
CA LEU A 79 -14.69 -9.67 11.79
C LEU A 79 -13.96 -8.52 11.09
N LEU A 80 -13.51 -7.51 11.84
CA LEU A 80 -12.79 -6.35 11.31
C LEU A 80 -11.47 -6.76 10.63
N ARG A 81 -10.71 -7.69 11.23
CA ARG A 81 -9.45 -8.21 10.66
C ARG A 81 -9.67 -8.95 9.34
N SER A 82 -10.70 -9.78 9.27
CA SER A 82 -11.07 -10.51 8.05
C SER A 82 -11.42 -9.55 6.91
N LYS A 83 -12.28 -8.56 7.18
CA LYS A 83 -12.65 -7.53 6.19
C LYS A 83 -11.43 -6.72 5.74
N ARG A 84 -10.61 -6.26 6.68
CA ARG A 84 -9.37 -5.53 6.38
C ARG A 84 -8.40 -6.34 5.53
N GLY A 85 -8.28 -7.65 5.77
CA GLY A 85 -7.45 -8.55 4.96
C GLY A 85 -7.89 -8.57 3.49
N ARG A 86 -9.20 -8.70 3.25
CA ARG A 86 -9.78 -8.67 1.90
C ARG A 86 -9.54 -7.32 1.22
N VAL A 87 -9.81 -6.20 1.92
CA VAL A 87 -9.61 -4.85 1.37
C VAL A 87 -8.16 -4.64 0.97
N ARG A 88 -7.20 -5.03 1.82
CA ARG A 88 -5.77 -4.92 1.53
C ARG A 88 -5.37 -5.70 0.29
N LYS A 89 -5.94 -6.89 0.05
CA LYS A 89 -5.60 -7.65 -1.15
C LYS A 89 -6.15 -6.99 -2.42
N LEU A 90 -7.37 -6.44 -2.36
CA LEU A 90 -7.93 -5.70 -3.50
C LEU A 90 -7.15 -4.40 -3.75
N GLU A 91 -6.77 -3.67 -2.69
CA GLU A 91 -5.90 -2.48 -2.76
C GLU A 91 -4.54 -2.81 -3.39
N GLU A 92 -3.91 -3.92 -2.98
CA GLU A 92 -2.66 -4.42 -3.56
C GLU A 92 -2.81 -4.65 -5.06
N VAL A 93 -3.85 -5.36 -5.49
CA VAL A 93 -4.11 -5.65 -6.91
C VAL A 93 -4.39 -4.38 -7.72
N LEU A 94 -5.14 -3.43 -7.16
CA LEU A 94 -5.40 -2.14 -7.80
C LEU A 94 -4.10 -1.36 -8.00
N ARG A 95 -3.24 -1.32 -6.97
CA ARG A 95 -1.93 -0.67 -7.04
C ARG A 95 -1.01 -1.35 -8.06
N GLU A 96 -0.96 -2.68 -8.09
CA GLU A 96 -0.16 -3.43 -9.06
C GLU A 96 -0.63 -3.16 -10.50
N SER A 97 -1.95 -3.13 -10.70
CA SER A 97 -2.56 -2.83 -12.00
C SER A 97 -2.31 -1.39 -12.44
N GLU A 98 -2.37 -0.44 -11.51
CA GLU A 98 -2.00 0.95 -11.74
C GLU A 98 -0.56 1.03 -12.24
N LEU A 99 0.40 0.48 -11.48
CA LEU A 99 1.82 0.50 -11.84
C LEU A 99 2.10 -0.15 -13.20
N LEU A 100 1.40 -1.23 -13.53
CA LEU A 100 1.50 -1.87 -14.83
C LEU A 100 1.07 -0.92 -15.96
N HIS A 101 -0.08 -0.26 -15.81
CA HIS A 101 -0.57 0.70 -16.80
C HIS A 101 0.28 1.97 -16.84
N GLU A 102 0.90 2.37 -15.72
CA GLU A 102 1.89 3.43 -15.73
C GLU A 102 3.13 3.05 -16.55
N ASP A 103 3.68 1.85 -16.40
CA ASP A 103 4.83 1.38 -17.21
C ASP A 103 4.49 1.36 -18.71
N GLU A 104 3.31 0.86 -19.07
CA GLU A 104 2.82 0.87 -20.45
C GLU A 104 2.74 2.29 -21.01
N ARG A 105 2.16 3.22 -20.24
CA ARG A 105 2.05 4.63 -20.60
C ARG A 105 3.43 5.26 -20.78
N GLU A 106 4.36 5.03 -19.86
CA GLU A 106 5.72 5.58 -19.91
C GLU A 106 6.51 5.06 -21.12
N ALA A 107 6.34 3.79 -21.47
CA ALA A 107 6.96 3.21 -22.65
C ALA A 107 6.41 3.84 -23.94
N LEU A 108 5.10 4.06 -24.04
CA LEU A 108 4.49 4.75 -25.18
C LEU A 108 4.96 6.20 -25.29
N LEU A 109 5.02 6.93 -24.18
CA LEU A 109 5.56 8.30 -24.14
C LEU A 109 7.01 8.35 -24.62
N SER A 110 7.82 7.36 -24.24
CA SER A 110 9.21 7.24 -24.68
C SER A 110 9.34 6.99 -26.18
N ILE A 111 8.52 6.10 -26.74
CA ILE A 111 8.45 5.83 -28.19
C ILE A 111 8.05 7.09 -28.97
N ILE A 112 7.04 7.82 -28.48
CA ILE A 112 6.59 9.08 -29.09
C ILE A 112 7.73 10.11 -29.05
N ALA A 113 8.37 10.29 -27.89
CA ALA A 113 9.48 11.23 -27.74
C ALA A 113 10.66 10.91 -28.68
N GLU A 114 10.99 9.62 -28.85
CA GLU A 114 12.04 9.20 -29.80
C GLU A 114 11.64 9.48 -31.25
N THR A 115 10.38 9.22 -31.60
CA THR A 115 9.83 9.51 -32.93
C THR A 115 9.89 11.00 -33.23
N VAL A 116 9.45 11.85 -32.30
CA VAL A 116 9.54 13.31 -32.39
C VAL A 116 10.98 13.76 -32.63
N LYS A 117 11.94 13.22 -31.85
CA LYS A 117 13.37 13.55 -32.02
C LYS A 117 13.85 13.20 -33.43
N LYS A 118 13.55 11.99 -33.92
CA LYS A 118 13.94 11.53 -35.27
C LYS A 118 13.31 12.39 -36.36
N THR A 119 12.02 12.69 -36.28
CA THR A 119 11.31 13.54 -37.24
C THR A 119 11.86 14.97 -37.23
N SER A 120 12.08 15.56 -36.05
CA SER A 120 12.62 16.92 -35.94
C SER A 120 14.03 17.07 -36.53
N ALA A 121 14.85 16.01 -36.45
CA ALA A 121 16.20 16.02 -36.97
C ALA A 121 16.29 15.78 -38.49
N ARG A 122 15.28 15.13 -39.09
CA ARG A 122 15.36 14.64 -40.49
C ARG A 122 14.35 15.26 -41.45
N LEU A 123 13.19 15.68 -40.95
CA LEU A 123 12.05 16.07 -41.78
C LEU A 123 11.62 17.51 -41.48
N ASP A 124 11.26 17.80 -40.23
CA ASP A 124 10.70 19.11 -39.86
C ASP A 124 11.12 19.53 -38.45
N PRO A 125 12.07 20.49 -38.32
CA PRO A 125 12.53 21.01 -37.03
C PRO A 125 11.42 21.62 -36.15
N SER A 126 10.32 22.12 -36.74
CA SER A 126 9.24 22.77 -36.00
C SER A 126 8.47 21.81 -35.09
N VAL A 127 8.45 20.51 -35.43
CA VAL A 127 7.81 19.45 -34.65
C VAL A 127 8.36 19.38 -33.22
N LYS A 128 9.64 19.72 -33.02
CA LYS A 128 10.24 19.71 -31.68
C LYS A 128 9.56 20.70 -30.73
N ALA A 129 9.19 21.89 -31.22
CA ALA A 129 8.55 22.93 -30.42
C ALA A 129 7.14 22.50 -29.98
N ALA A 130 6.40 21.80 -30.85
CA ALA A 130 5.06 21.30 -30.53
C ALA A 130 5.05 20.25 -29.40
N PHE A 131 6.14 19.53 -29.19
CA PHE A 131 6.26 18.43 -28.22
C PHE A 131 7.22 18.71 -27.05
N GLU A 132 7.54 19.99 -26.79
CA GLU A 132 8.53 20.38 -25.78
C GLU A 132 8.26 19.77 -24.40
N LYS A 133 6.99 19.77 -23.94
CA LYS A 133 6.60 19.21 -22.64
C LYS A 133 6.86 17.71 -22.55
N THR A 134 6.52 16.95 -23.59
CA THR A 134 6.75 15.50 -23.64
C THR A 134 8.24 15.19 -23.64
N LEU A 135 9.03 15.93 -24.44
CA LEU A 135 10.47 15.76 -24.48
C LEU A 135 11.12 16.08 -23.13
N LYS A 136 10.68 17.15 -22.47
CA LYS A 136 11.13 17.54 -21.12
C LYS A 136 10.73 16.53 -20.06
N TYR A 137 9.54 15.94 -20.15
CA TYR A 137 9.07 14.92 -19.22
C TYR A 137 9.92 13.65 -19.30
N VAL A 138 10.09 13.09 -20.51
CA VAL A 138 10.87 11.86 -20.72
C VAL A 138 12.36 12.07 -20.41
N SER A 139 12.90 13.29 -20.53
CA SER A 139 14.31 13.55 -20.18
C SER A 139 14.60 13.49 -18.68
N GLN A 140 13.61 13.65 -17.81
CA GLN A 140 13.82 13.75 -16.35
C GLN A 140 14.61 12.58 -15.76
N THR A 141 14.36 11.35 -16.23
CA THR A 141 15.08 10.16 -15.76
C THR A 141 16.55 10.17 -16.19
N ALA A 142 16.81 10.55 -17.44
CA ALA A 142 18.18 10.69 -17.95
C ALA A 142 18.93 11.82 -17.24
N ASP A 143 18.25 12.94 -16.97
CA ASP A 143 18.82 14.10 -16.27
C ASP A 143 19.17 13.75 -14.82
N LYS A 144 18.29 13.02 -14.11
CA LYS A 144 18.57 12.49 -12.77
C LYS A 144 19.75 11.50 -12.78
N ALA A 145 19.80 10.58 -13.73
CA ALA A 145 20.90 9.63 -13.86
C ALA A 145 22.25 10.34 -14.14
N ALA A 146 22.25 11.35 -15.01
CA ALA A 146 23.42 12.16 -15.29
C ALA A 146 23.87 12.96 -14.06
N ALA A 147 22.94 13.55 -13.31
CA ALA A 147 23.24 14.26 -12.06
C ALA A 147 23.87 13.33 -11.01
N THR A 148 23.34 12.10 -10.85
CA THR A 148 23.91 11.09 -9.95
C THR A 148 25.32 10.68 -10.38
N ARG A 149 25.55 10.47 -11.69
CA ARG A 149 26.89 10.17 -12.23
C ARG A 149 27.90 11.29 -11.97
N ARG A 150 27.50 12.56 -12.14
CA ARG A 150 28.35 13.74 -11.84
C ARG A 150 28.68 13.82 -10.36
N LYS A 151 27.70 13.61 -9.47
CA LYS A 151 27.91 13.59 -8.01
C LYS A 151 28.89 12.48 -7.59
N ARG A 152 28.76 11.26 -8.13
CA ARG A 152 29.70 10.16 -7.84
C ARG A 152 31.12 10.48 -8.29
N LYS A 153 31.31 10.97 -9.51
CA LYS A 153 32.62 11.37 -10.01
C LYS A 153 33.27 12.46 -9.15
N ALA A 154 32.51 13.45 -8.71
CA ALA A 154 33.00 14.53 -7.84
C ALA A 154 33.37 14.04 -6.43
N ALA A 155 32.61 13.08 -5.87
CA ALA A 155 32.92 12.48 -4.57
C ALA A 155 34.15 11.57 -4.63
N GLU A 156 34.39 10.92 -5.77
CA GLU A 156 35.56 10.07 -6.00
C GLU A 156 36.83 10.90 -6.21
N SER A 157 36.74 12.03 -6.93
CA SER A 157 37.87 12.96 -7.11
C SER A 157 38.18 13.82 -5.88
N GLY A 158 37.29 13.89 -4.88
CA GLY A 158 37.53 14.57 -3.60
C GLY A 158 38.07 13.68 -2.48
N ARG A 159 38.19 12.36 -2.71
CA ARG A 159 38.68 11.37 -1.71
C ARG A 159 40.16 11.00 -1.91
N VAL A 160 40.78 11.57 -2.95
CA VAL A 160 42.22 11.49 -3.23
C VAL A 160 42.79 12.89 -3.02
N GLY A 161 42.93 13.28 -1.76
CA GLY A 161 43.44 14.57 -1.30
C GLY A 161 43.76 14.49 0.18
#